data_AF-A0A7R9ULM4-F1
#
_entry.id   AF-A0A7R9ULM4-F1
#
_cell.length_a   1.000
_cell.length_b   1.000
_cell.length_c   1.000
_cell.angle_alpha   90.00
_cell.angle_beta   90.00
_cell.angle_gamma   90.00
#
_symmetry.space_group_name_H-M   'P 1'
#
loop_
_entity.id
_entity.type
_entity.pdbx_description
1 polymer ?
#
loop_
_entity_poly.entity_id
_entity_poly.type
_entity_poly.pdbx_seq_one_letter_code
_entity_poly.pdbx_strand_id
1 'polypeptide(L)'
;MEGHYEGQIKDGRVHGTGVCVYSDGSKYQGDWREGLKAGRGTHLFASGDQYEGEWEAGWMQGLGVYTWKIGDKYIGEVTYGRIHGFGTYTWATGSKYVGQWKDGKMHGKGIKTDTEGRLFEGEWRDGKPLVNKNQTDMLGWLTESIGSVPTWSAPPNDPFGGAADDRKYRHVPVEDDGL
;
A
#
# COMPACT_ATOMS: atom_id res chain seq x y z
N MET A 1 25.88 -18.91 11.97
CA MET A 1 24.79 -19.01 10.97
C MET A 1 24.22 -20.41 11.10
N GLU A 2 22.97 -20.56 11.55
CA GLU A 2 22.27 -21.85 11.57
C GLU A 2 21.51 -22.00 10.26
N GLY A 3 22.23 -22.34 9.19
CA GLY A 3 21.66 -22.42 7.85
C GLY A 3 22.69 -22.86 6.82
N HIS A 4 22.20 -23.21 5.63
CA HIS A 4 23.02 -23.53 4.48
C HIS A 4 23.24 -22.27 3.64
N TYR A 5 24.50 -21.95 3.33
CA TYR A 5 24.84 -20.82 2.48
C TYR A 5 25.56 -21.28 1.21
N GLU A 6 25.10 -20.76 0.07
CA GLU A 6 25.76 -20.90 -1.22
C GLU A 6 26.01 -19.52 -1.80
N GLY A 7 27.27 -19.19 -2.05
CA GLY A 7 27.62 -17.91 -2.65
C GLY A 7 29.06 -17.50 -2.38
N GLN A 8 29.32 -16.22 -2.60
CA GLN A 8 30.65 -15.65 -2.45
C GLN A 8 31.06 -15.56 -0.97
N ILE A 9 32.34 -15.82 -0.70
CA ILE A 9 32.97 -15.73 0.62
C ILE A 9 34.28 -14.97 0.45
N LYS A 10 34.53 -13.99 1.32
CA LYS A 10 35.75 -13.18 1.39
C LYS A 10 36.25 -13.16 2.82
N ASP A 11 37.54 -13.43 3.04
CA ASP A 11 38.18 -13.41 4.35
C ASP A 11 37.45 -14.27 5.41
N GLY A 12 36.94 -15.43 4.98
CA GLY A 12 36.18 -16.35 5.84
C GLY A 12 34.76 -15.88 6.18
N ARG A 13 34.27 -14.81 5.56
CA ARG A 13 32.93 -14.25 5.77
C ARG A 13 32.12 -14.25 4.49
N VAL A 14 30.81 -14.45 4.63
CA VAL A 14 29.84 -14.31 3.55
C VAL A 14 29.88 -12.87 3.01
N HIS A 15 30.05 -12.71 1.69
CA HIS A 15 30.26 -11.43 1.03
C HIS A 15 29.84 -11.51 -0.43
N GLY A 16 29.44 -10.41 -1.07
CA GLY A 16 29.02 -10.41 -2.47
C GLY A 16 27.63 -11.02 -2.63
N THR A 17 27.37 -11.76 -3.71
CA THR A 17 26.04 -12.36 -3.94
C THR A 17 25.96 -13.79 -3.39
N GLY A 18 24.80 -14.14 -2.86
CA GLY A 18 24.57 -15.50 -2.36
C GLY A 18 23.16 -15.76 -1.87
N VAL A 19 22.92 -17.03 -1.58
CA VAL A 19 21.67 -17.58 -1.08
C VAL A 19 21.92 -18.22 0.28
N CYS A 20 21.10 -17.88 1.27
CA CYS A 20 21.08 -18.54 2.57
C CYS A 20 19.71 -19.12 2.83
N VAL A 21 19.66 -20.42 3.18
CA VAL A 21 18.48 -21.11 3.71
C VAL A 21 18.69 -21.31 5.20
N TYR A 22 17.83 -20.73 6.01
CA TYR A 22 17.95 -20.78 7.47
C TYR A 22 17.25 -22.01 8.04
N SER A 23 17.59 -22.40 9.27
CA SER A 23 17.01 -23.54 9.97
C SER A 23 15.50 -23.44 10.20
N ASP A 24 14.95 -22.23 10.27
CA ASP A 24 13.50 -21.96 10.37
C ASP A 24 12.76 -22.09 9.03
N GLY A 25 13.46 -22.43 7.95
CA GLY A 25 12.92 -22.54 6.60
C GLY A 25 12.83 -21.22 5.84
N SER A 26 13.16 -20.07 6.47
CA SER A 26 13.28 -18.80 5.76
C SER A 26 14.45 -18.84 4.77
N LYS A 27 14.40 -17.98 3.75
CA LYS A 27 15.41 -17.90 2.70
C LYS A 27 15.75 -16.46 2.42
N TYR A 28 17.04 -16.14 2.30
CA TYR A 28 17.51 -14.89 1.72
C TYR A 28 18.31 -15.14 0.46
N GLN A 29 18.09 -14.32 -0.56
CA GLN A 29 18.88 -14.28 -1.78
C GLN A 29 19.18 -12.83 -2.12
N GLY A 30 20.45 -12.46 -2.23
CA GLY A 30 20.82 -11.09 -2.53
C GLY A 30 22.28 -10.79 -2.23
N ASP A 31 22.56 -9.50 -2.03
CA ASP A 31 23.90 -9.06 -1.67
C ASP A 31 24.17 -9.24 -0.17
N TRP A 32 25.44 -9.43 0.12
CA TRP A 32 26.00 -9.67 1.43
C TRP A 32 27.25 -8.83 1.63
N ARG A 33 27.45 -8.32 2.84
CA ARG A 33 28.64 -7.58 3.23
C ARG A 33 29.01 -7.95 4.66
N GLU A 34 30.21 -8.51 4.83
CA GLU A 34 30.75 -8.89 6.14
C GLU A 34 29.82 -9.81 6.95
N GLY A 35 29.17 -10.77 6.28
CA GLY A 35 28.25 -11.72 6.91
C GLY A 35 26.82 -11.21 7.12
N LEU A 36 26.51 -9.95 6.76
CA LEU A 36 25.20 -9.35 6.89
C LEU A 36 24.53 -9.16 5.53
N LYS A 37 23.20 -9.25 5.49
CA LYS A 37 22.40 -8.85 4.32
C LYS A 37 22.68 -7.39 4.00
N ALA A 38 22.92 -7.08 2.73
CA ALA A 38 23.23 -5.74 2.26
C ALA A 38 22.72 -5.56 0.83
N GLY A 39 22.80 -4.34 0.30
CA GLY A 39 22.50 -4.06 -1.11
C GLY A 39 21.06 -4.42 -1.47
N ARG A 40 20.84 -5.13 -2.57
CA ARG A 40 19.52 -5.62 -2.96
C ARG A 40 19.36 -7.10 -2.63
N GLY A 41 18.15 -7.46 -2.20
CA GLY A 41 17.85 -8.86 -1.94
C GLY A 41 16.38 -9.14 -1.67
N THR A 42 16.05 -10.41 -1.80
CA THR A 42 14.74 -10.98 -1.51
C THR A 42 14.84 -11.87 -0.29
N HIS A 43 13.95 -11.68 0.67
CA HIS A 43 13.79 -12.53 1.84
C HIS A 43 12.39 -13.14 1.86
N LEU A 44 12.32 -14.47 1.81
CA LEU A 44 11.12 -15.25 2.10
C LEU A 44 11.17 -15.63 3.57
N PHE A 45 10.25 -15.08 4.36
CA PHE A 45 10.14 -15.35 5.78
C PHE A 45 9.53 -16.73 6.03
N ALA A 46 9.79 -17.34 7.19
CA ALA A 46 9.19 -18.62 7.58
C ALA A 46 7.65 -18.55 7.67
N SER A 47 7.08 -17.35 7.90
CA SER A 47 5.63 -17.11 7.83
C SER A 47 5.04 -17.31 6.42
N GLY A 48 5.89 -17.24 5.39
CA GLY A 48 5.53 -17.17 3.97
C GLY A 48 5.35 -15.74 3.46
N ASP A 49 5.55 -14.72 4.30
CA ASP A 49 5.67 -13.35 3.83
C ASP A 49 6.97 -13.18 3.03
N GLN A 50 7.03 -12.16 2.17
CA GLN A 50 8.20 -11.88 1.34
C GLN A 50 8.52 -10.39 1.37
N TYR A 51 9.79 -10.06 1.47
CA TYR A 51 10.31 -8.73 1.18
C TYR A 51 11.32 -8.78 0.04
N GLU A 52 11.22 -7.83 -0.87
CA GLU A 52 12.20 -7.59 -1.93
C GLU A 52 12.56 -6.11 -1.93
N GLY A 53 13.84 -5.78 -1.78
CA GLY A 53 14.24 -4.38 -1.73
C GLY A 53 15.65 -4.20 -1.25
N GLU A 54 15.91 -3.01 -0.71
CA GLU A 54 17.22 -2.65 -0.20
C GLU A 54 17.43 -3.15 1.24
N TRP A 55 18.69 -3.49 1.54
CA TRP A 55 19.16 -4.01 2.81
C TRP A 55 20.44 -3.29 3.23
N GLU A 56 20.55 -2.99 4.52
CA GLU A 56 21.77 -2.45 5.12
C GLU A 56 21.98 -3.03 6.51
N ALA A 57 23.19 -3.53 6.76
CA ALA A 57 23.59 -4.10 8.04
C ALA A 57 22.59 -5.14 8.60
N GLY A 58 22.00 -5.95 7.70
CA GLY A 58 21.01 -6.97 8.05
C GLY A 58 19.56 -6.50 8.12
N TRP A 59 19.30 -5.20 8.03
CA TRP A 59 17.95 -4.62 8.12
C TRP A 59 17.41 -4.25 6.75
N MET A 60 16.10 -4.38 6.55
CA MET A 60 15.42 -3.79 5.40
C MET A 60 15.50 -2.26 5.52
N GLN A 61 15.91 -1.60 4.44
CA GLN A 61 16.09 -0.16 4.35
C GLN A 61 15.65 0.33 2.96
N GLY A 62 15.58 1.64 2.76
CA GLY A 62 15.37 2.24 1.44
C GLY A 62 14.03 1.86 0.81
N LEU A 63 14.01 1.61 -0.50
CA LEU A 63 12.81 1.21 -1.20
C LEU A 63 12.65 -0.31 -1.23
N GLY A 64 11.43 -0.78 -1.06
CA GLY A 64 11.11 -2.19 -1.16
C GLY A 64 9.64 -2.50 -1.40
N VAL A 65 9.41 -3.77 -1.68
CA VAL A 65 8.12 -4.41 -1.85
C VAL A 65 7.96 -5.44 -0.74
N TYR A 66 6.94 -5.27 0.09
CA TYR A 66 6.55 -6.27 1.07
C TYR A 66 5.26 -6.94 0.58
N THR A 67 5.26 -8.25 0.48
CA THR A 67 4.09 -9.05 0.12
C THR A 67 3.79 -9.98 1.28
N TRP A 68 2.62 -9.83 1.89
CA TRP A 68 2.21 -10.74 2.95
C TRP A 68 1.59 -11.99 2.34
N LYS A 69 1.74 -13.13 3.02
CA LYS A 69 1.13 -14.40 2.62
C LYS A 69 -0.39 -14.30 2.45
N ILE A 70 -1.03 -13.41 3.23
CA ILE A 70 -2.47 -13.15 3.18
C ILE A 70 -2.92 -12.36 1.93
N GLY A 71 -1.97 -11.91 1.08
CA GLY A 71 -2.24 -11.19 -0.16
C GLY A 71 -2.12 -9.68 -0.08
N ASP A 72 -1.93 -9.12 1.12
CA ASP A 72 -1.61 -7.69 1.28
C ASP A 72 -0.27 -7.38 0.58
N LYS A 73 -0.11 -6.14 0.13
CA LYS A 73 1.12 -5.67 -0.53
C LYS A 73 1.45 -4.24 -0.15
N TYR A 74 2.72 -3.97 0.09
CA TYR A 74 3.27 -2.64 0.31
C TYR A 74 4.39 -2.38 -0.69
N ILE A 75 4.43 -1.17 -1.23
CA ILE A 75 5.49 -0.67 -2.10
C ILE A 75 5.85 0.72 -1.61
N GLY A 76 7.09 0.91 -1.15
CA GLY A 76 7.53 2.21 -0.66
C GLY A 76 8.77 2.14 0.20
N GLU A 77 8.95 3.18 0.99
CA GLU A 77 10.09 3.32 1.88
C GLU A 77 9.98 2.39 3.12
N VAL A 78 11.12 1.87 3.54
CA VAL A 78 11.30 1.03 4.72
C VAL A 78 12.52 1.51 5.48
N THR A 79 12.44 1.53 6.81
CA THR A 79 13.55 1.93 7.68
C THR A 79 13.64 1.01 8.88
N TYR A 80 14.82 0.43 9.12
CA TYR A 80 15.08 -0.57 10.18
C TYR A 80 14.02 -1.69 10.24
N GLY A 81 13.64 -2.22 9.07
CA GLY A 81 12.64 -3.29 9.00
C GLY A 81 11.18 -2.84 9.14
N ARG A 82 10.89 -1.53 9.21
CA ARG A 82 9.54 -1.00 9.34
C ARG A 82 9.15 -0.14 8.16
N ILE A 83 7.93 -0.27 7.70
CA ILE A 83 7.32 0.65 6.74
C ILE A 83 7.38 2.08 7.29
N HIS A 84 7.95 3.00 6.51
CA HIS A 84 8.20 4.39 6.89
C HIS A 84 8.18 5.27 5.63
N GLY A 85 8.20 6.60 5.76
CA GLY A 85 8.34 7.50 4.61
C GLY A 85 7.09 7.53 3.74
N PHE A 86 7.23 7.49 2.42
CA PHE A 86 6.11 7.41 1.49
C PHE A 86 5.95 6.00 0.92
N GLY A 87 4.70 5.59 0.75
CA GLY A 87 4.40 4.28 0.19
C GLY A 87 2.93 4.04 -0.10
N THR A 88 2.71 2.96 -0.84
CA THR A 88 1.40 2.44 -1.19
C THR A 88 1.18 1.12 -0.47
N TYR A 89 0.09 0.98 0.25
CA TYR A 89 -0.39 -0.28 0.78
C TYR A 89 -1.68 -0.68 0.06
N THR A 90 -1.71 -1.89 -0.47
CA THR A 90 -2.89 -2.51 -1.07
C THR A 90 -3.27 -3.67 -0.18
N TRP A 91 -4.48 -3.60 0.39
CA TRP A 91 -5.06 -4.72 1.12
C TRP A 91 -5.55 -5.79 0.13
N ALA A 92 -5.49 -7.06 0.51
CA ALA A 92 -6.02 -8.19 -0.25
C ALA A 92 -7.52 -8.04 -0.53
N THR A 93 -8.22 -7.27 0.29
CA THR A 93 -9.65 -6.91 0.11
C THR A 93 -9.89 -5.97 -1.07
N GLY A 94 -8.84 -5.34 -1.63
CA GLY A 94 -8.92 -4.38 -2.73
C GLY A 94 -8.87 -2.91 -2.28
N SER A 95 -8.98 -2.63 -0.99
CA SER A 95 -8.72 -1.26 -0.48
C SER A 95 -7.26 -0.87 -0.70
N LYS A 96 -6.98 0.43 -0.76
CA LYS A 96 -5.62 0.98 -0.98
C LYS A 96 -5.38 2.23 -0.14
N TYR A 97 -4.16 2.44 0.31
CA TYR A 97 -3.69 3.70 0.88
C TYR A 97 -2.41 4.13 0.19
N VAL A 98 -2.35 5.40 -0.21
CA VAL A 98 -1.17 6.04 -0.78
C VAL A 98 -0.86 7.27 0.05
N GLY A 99 0.32 7.33 0.66
CA GLY A 99 0.66 8.48 1.48
C GLY A 99 1.86 8.25 2.36
N GLN A 100 1.92 9.04 3.42
CA GLN A 100 2.97 8.98 4.42
C GLN A 100 2.74 7.84 5.42
N TRP A 101 3.85 7.31 5.93
CA TRP A 101 3.94 6.19 6.84
C TRP A 101 4.96 6.48 7.93
N LYS A 102 4.67 5.99 9.14
CA LYS A 102 5.59 6.05 10.28
C LYS A 102 5.44 4.81 11.12
N ASP A 103 6.53 4.07 11.31
CA ASP A 103 6.60 2.85 12.13
C ASP A 103 5.45 1.86 11.83
N GLY A 104 5.19 1.61 10.55
CA GLY A 104 4.14 0.67 10.12
C GLY A 104 2.72 1.21 10.12
N LYS A 105 2.51 2.49 10.40
CA LYS A 105 1.18 3.11 10.47
C LYS A 105 1.03 4.22 9.44
N MET A 106 -0.17 4.33 8.85
CA MET A 106 -0.56 5.50 8.07
C MET A 106 -0.37 6.76 8.93
N HIS A 107 0.33 7.74 8.39
CA HIS A 107 0.69 8.98 9.08
C HIS A 107 0.69 10.14 8.07
N GLY A 108 0.68 11.39 8.53
CA GLY A 108 0.79 12.55 7.65
C GLY A 108 -0.31 12.61 6.58
N LYS A 109 0.00 13.14 5.39
CA LYS A 109 -0.98 13.25 4.29
C LYS A 109 -1.08 11.94 3.52
N GLY A 110 -2.30 11.55 3.16
CA GLY A 110 -2.55 10.39 2.32
C GLY A 110 -3.97 10.28 1.78
N ILE A 111 -4.13 9.43 0.79
CA ILE A 111 -5.39 9.08 0.14
C ILE A 111 -5.68 7.61 0.40
N LYS A 112 -6.84 7.33 1.00
CA LYS A 112 -7.37 5.96 1.14
C LYS A 112 -8.50 5.75 0.12
N THR A 113 -8.41 4.67 -0.62
CA THR A 113 -9.46 4.16 -1.51
C THR A 113 -10.05 2.91 -0.88
N ASP A 114 -11.36 2.84 -0.72
CA ASP A 114 -12.02 1.61 -0.27
C ASP A 114 -12.32 0.66 -1.44
N THR A 115 -12.95 -0.48 -1.13
CA THR A 115 -13.28 -1.52 -2.12
C THR A 115 -14.33 -1.09 -3.16
N GLU A 116 -15.06 0.00 -2.90
CA GLU A 116 -16.05 0.57 -3.82
C GLU A 116 -15.46 1.72 -4.65
N GLY A 117 -14.16 2.02 -4.48
CA GLY A 117 -13.48 3.11 -5.16
C GLY A 117 -13.71 4.47 -4.51
N ARG A 118 -14.39 4.56 -3.36
CA ARG A 118 -14.59 5.84 -2.66
C ARG A 118 -13.25 6.31 -2.09
N LEU A 119 -12.97 7.60 -2.25
CA LEU A 119 -11.72 8.22 -1.83
C LEU A 119 -11.91 9.04 -0.56
N PHE A 120 -10.98 8.87 0.38
CA PHE A 120 -10.76 9.77 1.51
C PHE A 120 -9.35 10.35 1.41
N GLU A 121 -9.25 11.65 1.15
CA GLU A 121 -8.00 12.40 1.22
C GLU A 121 -7.96 13.16 2.54
N GLY A 122 -6.86 13.05 3.30
CA GLY A 122 -6.74 13.75 4.57
C GLY A 122 -5.42 13.54 5.28
N GLU A 123 -5.35 14.03 6.51
CA GLU A 123 -4.24 13.78 7.42
C GLU A 123 -4.51 12.57 8.30
N TRP A 124 -3.46 11.83 8.63
CA TRP A 124 -3.48 10.58 9.39
C TRP A 124 -2.51 10.66 10.57
N ARG A 125 -2.91 10.08 11.70
CA ARG A 125 -2.04 9.93 12.87
C ARG A 125 -2.25 8.55 13.47
N ASP A 126 -1.16 7.80 13.62
CA ASP A 126 -1.14 6.46 14.20
C ASP A 126 -2.18 5.51 13.60
N GLY A 127 -2.35 5.57 12.27
CA GLY A 127 -3.29 4.71 11.54
C GLY A 127 -4.73 5.22 11.51
N LYS A 128 -5.02 6.39 12.08
CA LYS A 128 -6.38 6.95 12.14
C LYS A 128 -6.49 8.26 11.35
N PRO A 129 -7.59 8.49 10.61
CA PRO A 129 -7.80 9.75 9.93
C PRO A 129 -8.09 10.87 10.95
N LEU A 130 -7.47 12.02 10.76
CA LEU A 130 -7.77 13.24 11.50
C LEU A 130 -8.96 13.93 10.83
N VAL A 131 -10.16 13.65 11.33
CA VAL A 131 -11.39 14.29 10.84
C VAL A 131 -11.66 15.55 11.66
N ASN A 132 -11.56 16.72 11.02
CA ASN A 132 -12.00 17.96 11.65
C ASN A 132 -13.53 17.98 11.67
N LYS A 133 -14.11 18.03 12.88
CA LYS A 133 -15.58 18.08 13.08
C LYS A 133 -16.28 19.24 12.34
N ASN A 134 -15.54 20.28 11.94
CA ASN A 134 -16.08 21.40 11.16
C ASN A 134 -16.25 21.10 9.66
N GLN A 135 -15.85 19.92 9.17
CA GLN A 135 -16.22 19.44 7.84
C GLN A 135 -17.46 18.54 7.84
N THR A 136 -17.89 18.06 9.02
CA THR A 136 -19.11 17.26 9.18
C THR A 136 -20.36 18.10 8.93
N ASP A 137 -20.33 19.40 9.25
CA ASP A 137 -21.45 20.33 9.01
C ASP A 137 -21.67 20.69 7.53
N MET A 138 -20.69 20.42 6.66
CA MET A 138 -20.82 20.59 5.20
C MET A 138 -21.34 19.32 4.49
N LEU A 139 -21.56 18.23 5.21
CA LEU A 139 -22.20 17.01 4.71
C LEU A 139 -23.50 16.67 5.47
N GLY A 140 -23.82 17.39 6.55
CA GLY A 140 -25.10 17.30 7.27
C GLY A 140 -26.29 17.96 6.55
N TRP A 141 -26.06 18.90 5.61
CA TRP A 141 -27.15 19.52 4.83
C TRP A 141 -27.62 18.70 3.61
N LEU A 142 -26.95 17.58 3.29
CA LEU A 142 -27.31 16.70 2.17
C LEU A 142 -28.07 15.43 2.60
N THR A 143 -28.31 15.25 3.90
CA THR A 143 -29.05 14.09 4.44
C THR A 143 -30.46 14.43 4.92
N GLU A 144 -30.82 15.71 5.08
CA GLU A 144 -32.18 16.12 5.48
C GLU A 144 -33.06 16.67 4.32
N SER A 145 -32.54 16.77 3.09
CA SER A 145 -33.32 17.27 1.93
C SER A 145 -33.85 16.18 0.99
N ILE A 146 -33.70 14.89 1.32
CA ILE A 146 -34.42 13.80 0.64
C ILE A 146 -35.45 13.17 1.59
N GLY A 147 -36.29 14.03 2.18
CA GLY A 147 -37.55 13.60 2.76
C GLY A 147 -38.42 12.98 1.67
N SER A 148 -38.76 11.70 1.85
CA SER A 148 -39.87 10.99 1.20
C SER A 148 -39.96 11.11 -0.33
N VAL A 149 -39.41 10.14 -1.05
CA VAL A 149 -39.76 9.87 -2.45
C VAL A 149 -41.27 9.63 -2.57
N PRO A 150 -42.05 10.44 -3.30
CA PRO A 150 -43.32 10.00 -3.83
C PRO A 150 -43.02 9.07 -5.01
N THR A 151 -43.67 7.92 -5.08
CA THR A 151 -43.56 7.03 -6.24
C THR A 151 -44.13 7.73 -7.47
N TRP A 152 -43.26 8.18 -8.37
CA TRP A 152 -43.64 8.77 -9.65
C TRP A 152 -43.83 7.68 -10.72
N SER A 153 -45.06 7.51 -11.19
CA SER A 153 -45.40 6.73 -12.39
C SER A 153 -45.16 7.61 -13.62
N ALA A 154 -44.31 7.17 -14.54
CA ALA A 154 -43.99 7.92 -15.76
C ALA A 154 -45.17 7.94 -16.76
N PRO A 155 -45.52 9.11 -17.34
CA PRO A 155 -46.22 9.17 -18.62
C PRO A 155 -45.22 9.30 -19.80
N PRO A 156 -45.62 8.90 -21.03
CA PRO A 156 -44.71 8.72 -22.16
C PRO A 156 -44.50 10.01 -22.97
N ASN A 157 -43.30 10.12 -23.54
CA ASN A 157 -42.84 11.09 -24.56
C ASN A 157 -42.62 12.54 -24.10
N ASP A 158 -41.34 12.93 -23.98
CA ASP A 158 -40.91 14.28 -24.36
C ASP A 158 -39.51 14.24 -25.00
N PRO A 159 -39.35 14.62 -26.29
CA PRO A 159 -38.07 14.75 -26.96
C PRO A 159 -37.53 16.18 -26.81
N PHE A 160 -36.22 16.29 -26.54
CA PHE A 160 -35.40 17.50 -26.41
C PHE A 160 -35.35 18.20 -25.04
N GLY A 161 -34.18 18.13 -24.40
CA GLY A 161 -33.88 18.88 -23.17
C GLY A 161 -32.44 18.70 -22.68
N GLY A 162 -31.45 18.90 -23.56
CA GLY A 162 -30.04 18.89 -23.19
C GLY A 162 -29.52 20.31 -22.91
N ALA A 163 -29.06 20.56 -21.68
CA ALA A 163 -27.79 21.21 -21.32
C ALA A 163 -27.83 21.84 -19.91
N ALA A 164 -27.03 21.30 -18.99
CA ALA A 164 -26.30 22.08 -18.00
C ALA A 164 -25.08 21.26 -17.53
N ASP A 165 -23.92 21.79 -17.87
CA ASP A 165 -22.56 21.35 -17.53
C ASP A 165 -22.24 21.74 -16.08
N ASP A 166 -21.76 20.80 -15.25
CA ASP A 166 -21.16 21.10 -13.95
C ASP A 166 -19.91 20.23 -13.70
N ARG A 167 -18.78 20.73 -14.21
CA ARG A 167 -17.43 20.18 -14.02
C ARG A 167 -16.96 20.27 -12.57
N LYS A 168 -17.18 19.21 -11.77
CA LYS A 168 -16.41 18.95 -10.53
C LYS A 168 -16.01 17.50 -10.24
N TYR A 169 -16.23 16.59 -11.19
CA TYR A 169 -15.77 15.21 -11.06
C TYR A 169 -15.03 14.82 -12.34
N ARG A 170 -13.71 14.63 -12.25
CA ARG A 170 -12.99 13.94 -13.31
C ARG A 170 -13.11 12.45 -13.05
N HIS A 171 -14.04 11.84 -13.75
CA HIS A 171 -14.04 10.41 -13.99
C HIS A 171 -12.86 10.12 -14.93
N VAL A 172 -11.85 9.40 -14.44
CA VAL A 172 -10.82 8.84 -15.32
C VAL A 172 -11.27 7.41 -15.62
N PRO A 173 -11.62 7.09 -16.88
CA PRO A 173 -11.92 5.71 -17.23
C PRO A 173 -10.67 4.85 -17.07
N VAL A 174 -10.83 3.69 -16.44
CA VAL A 174 -9.81 2.64 -16.40
C VAL A 174 -9.91 1.94 -17.75
N GLU A 175 -8.93 2.15 -18.63
CA GLU A 175 -8.76 1.32 -19.81
C GLU A 175 -8.20 -0.03 -19.35
N ASP A 176 -9.08 -1.03 -19.42
CA ASP A 176 -8.74 -2.45 -19.45
C ASP A 176 -8.50 -2.79 -20.92
N ASP A 177 -7.27 -3.17 -21.26
CA ASP A 177 -6.96 -3.91 -22.48
C ASP A 177 -5.75 -4.80 -22.17
N GLY A 178 -6.05 -6.06 -21.85
CA GLY A 178 -5.06 -7.12 -21.83
C GLY A 178 -4.66 -7.56 -23.25
N LEU A 179 -3.38 -7.89 -23.41
CA LEU A 179 -2.84 -9.19 -23.87
C LEU A 179 -1.30 -9.12 -23.89
#